data_AF-A0A6I4T5A5-F1
#
_entry.id   AF-A0A6I4T5A5-F1
#
_cell.length_a   1.000
_cell.length_b   1.000
_cell.length_c   1.000
_cell.angle_alpha   90.00
_cell.angle_beta   90.00
_cell.angle_gamma   90.00
#
_symmetry.space_group_name_H-M   'P 1'
#
loop_
_entity.id
_entity.type
_entity.pdbx_description
1 polymer ?
#
loop_
_entity_poly.entity_id
_entity_poly.type
_entity_poly.pdbx_seq_one_letter_code
_entity_poly.pdbx_strand_id
1 'polypeptide(L)'
;MKFGILQIMAGVLLAIAAGCIGAFAAGEWRDGEQGQGLHAFVHDKLDLDAEQSAALEQLEADFAIERRQLELSLRAENAQLAAAMDEEHEYGPQVSVAIDNVHAAMGDLQKATVRHVFAMRDLLTEEQRAQFDRQVSASLTGETGE
;
A
#
# COMPACT_ATOMS: atom_id res chain seq x y z
N MET A 1 -33.45 -4.72 -30.96
CA MET A 1 -32.15 -4.01 -30.85
C MET A 1 -31.11 -5.04 -30.44
N LYS A 2 -30.28 -5.51 -31.38
CA LYS A 2 -29.17 -6.43 -31.07
C LYS A 2 -27.98 -5.57 -30.64
N PHE A 3 -27.74 -5.45 -29.35
CA PHE A 3 -26.45 -4.94 -28.89
C PHE A 3 -25.39 -5.89 -29.44
N GLY A 4 -24.49 -5.36 -30.27
CA GLY A 4 -23.40 -6.16 -30.80
C GLY A 4 -22.53 -6.62 -29.64
N ILE A 5 -22.04 -7.86 -29.68
CA ILE A 5 -21.11 -8.41 -28.67
C ILE A 5 -19.96 -7.43 -28.39
N LEU A 6 -19.52 -6.69 -29.41
CA LEU A 6 -18.53 -5.61 -29.32
C LEU A 6 -18.92 -4.46 -28.37
N GLN A 7 -20.20 -4.05 -28.34
CA GLN A 7 -20.69 -2.99 -27.45
C GLN A 7 -20.82 -3.46 -26.01
N ILE A 8 -21.16 -4.74 -25.81
CA ILE A 8 -21.20 -5.36 -24.47
C ILE A 8 -19.77 -5.49 -23.94
N MET A 9 -18.82 -5.93 -24.77
CA MET A 9 -17.40 -6.01 -24.40
C MET A 9 -16.82 -4.63 -24.09
N ALA A 10 -17.11 -3.61 -24.90
CA ALA A 10 -16.68 -2.24 -24.65
C ALA A 10 -17.27 -1.68 -23.34
N GLY A 11 -18.54 -1.98 -23.04
CA GLY A 11 -19.17 -1.58 -21.78
C GLY A 11 -18.57 -2.28 -20.55
N VAL A 12 -18.24 -3.56 -20.66
CA VAL A 12 -17.57 -4.34 -19.60
C VAL A 12 -16.16 -3.81 -19.35
N LEU A 13 -15.39 -3.53 -20.40
CA LEU A 13 -14.06 -2.92 -20.30
C LEU A 13 -14.11 -1.54 -19.62
N LEU A 14 -15.09 -0.71 -19.97
CA LEU A 14 -15.28 0.60 -19.32
C LEU A 14 -15.66 0.48 -17.85
N ALA A 15 -16.48 -0.51 -17.49
CA ALA A 15 -16.85 -0.78 -16.10
C ALA A 15 -15.67 -1.31 -15.26
N ILE A 16 -14.82 -2.16 -15.85
CA ILE A 16 -13.60 -2.66 -15.21
C ILE A 16 -12.58 -1.53 -15.05
N ALA A 17 -12.34 -0.72 -16.09
CA ALA A 17 -11.45 0.43 -16.00
C ALA A 17 -11.93 1.45 -14.94
N ALA A 18 -13.23 1.74 -14.89
CA ALA A 18 -13.82 2.58 -13.84
C ALA A 18 -13.72 1.95 -12.45
N GLY A 19 -13.84 0.62 -12.34
CA GLY A 19 -13.64 -0.14 -11.10
C GLY A 19 -12.19 -0.15 -10.62
N CYS A 20 -11.22 -0.27 -11.53
CA CYS A 20 -9.78 -0.22 -11.22
C CYS A 20 -9.36 1.20 -10.82
N ILE A 21 -9.82 2.23 -11.54
CA ILE A 21 -9.58 3.64 -11.17
C ILE A 21 -10.26 3.96 -9.83
N GLY A 22 -11.48 3.47 -9.61
CA GLY A 22 -12.21 3.63 -8.36
C GLY A 22 -11.57 2.90 -7.18
N ALA A 23 -11.05 1.69 -7.38
CA ALA A 23 -10.33 0.93 -6.37
C ALA A 23 -8.94 1.51 -6.06
N PHE A 24 -8.26 2.05 -7.08
CA PHE A 24 -6.98 2.75 -6.90
C PHE A 24 -7.19 4.09 -6.18
N ALA A 25 -8.20 4.87 -6.56
CA ALA A 25 -8.54 6.13 -5.88
C ALA A 25 -9.08 5.90 -4.46
N ALA A 26 -9.86 4.85 -4.22
CA ALA A 26 -10.32 4.46 -2.89
C ALA A 26 -9.19 3.85 -2.04
N GLY A 27 -8.21 3.19 -2.69
CA GLY A 27 -6.97 2.71 -2.08
C GLY A 27 -6.11 3.88 -1.61
N GLU A 28 -5.88 4.88 -2.47
CA GLU A 28 -5.13 6.09 -2.14
C GLU A 28 -5.77 6.89 -0.98
N TRP A 29 -7.11 6.94 -0.92
CA TRP A 29 -7.84 7.58 0.20
C TRP A 29 -7.76 6.75 1.49
N ARG A 30 -7.81 5.41 1.42
CA ARG A 30 -7.69 4.51 2.59
C ARG A 30 -6.27 4.39 3.12
N ASP A 31 -5.27 4.34 2.24
CA ASP A 31 -3.85 4.26 2.62
C ASP A 31 -3.38 5.56 3.28
N GLY A 32 -3.98 6.70 2.89
CA GLY A 32 -3.79 7.98 3.56
C GLY A 32 -4.23 7.99 5.02
N GLU A 33 -5.35 7.33 5.38
CA GLU A 33 -5.90 7.33 6.74
C GLU A 33 -5.32 6.24 7.65
N GLN A 34 -5.06 5.03 7.15
CA GLN A 34 -4.58 3.91 7.99
C GLN A 34 -3.11 4.05 8.37
N GLY A 35 -2.27 4.45 7.40
CA GLY A 35 -0.86 4.76 7.64
C GLY A 35 -0.70 5.97 8.56
N GLN A 36 -1.47 7.04 8.35
CA GLN A 36 -1.48 8.20 9.26
C GLN A 36 -1.98 7.86 10.65
N GLY A 37 -2.96 6.95 10.80
CA GLY A 37 -3.52 6.60 12.11
C GLY A 37 -2.49 5.96 13.06
N LEU A 38 -1.74 4.97 12.59
CA LEU A 38 -0.69 4.34 13.41
C LEU A 38 0.46 5.32 13.67
N HIS A 39 0.86 6.10 12.66
CA HIS A 39 1.95 7.06 12.78
C HIS A 39 1.64 8.17 13.78
N ALA A 40 0.45 8.78 13.64
CA ALA A 40 -0.06 9.76 14.58
C ALA A 40 -0.23 9.16 15.98
N PHE A 41 -0.64 7.89 16.11
CA PHE A 41 -0.68 7.24 17.41
C PHE A 41 0.72 7.15 18.06
N VAL A 42 1.75 6.76 17.29
CA VAL A 42 3.12 6.70 17.83
C VAL A 42 3.60 8.07 18.29
N HIS A 43 3.34 9.12 17.52
CA HIS A 43 3.81 10.47 17.86
C HIS A 43 2.95 11.20 18.92
N ASP A 44 1.63 11.01 18.90
CA ASP A 44 0.68 11.80 19.70
C ASP A 44 0.16 11.06 20.94
N LYS A 45 0.23 9.71 20.95
CA LYS A 45 -0.34 8.88 22.03
C LYS A 45 0.69 8.10 22.82
N LEU A 46 1.84 7.77 22.23
CA LEU A 46 2.96 7.24 23.00
C LEU A 46 3.79 8.40 23.55
N ASP A 47 3.96 8.43 24.86
CA ASP A 47 4.85 9.38 25.54
C ASP A 47 6.30 8.95 25.28
N LEU A 48 6.82 9.32 24.11
CA LEU A 48 8.19 9.03 23.69
C LEU A 48 9.15 9.98 24.39
N ASP A 49 10.24 9.45 24.94
CA ASP A 49 11.32 10.29 25.42
C ASP A 49 12.11 10.93 24.26
N ALA A 50 13.05 11.82 24.59
CA ALA A 50 13.83 12.55 23.59
C ALA A 50 14.75 11.64 22.77
N GLU A 51 15.25 10.54 23.34
CA GLU A 51 16.11 9.58 22.64
C GLU A 51 15.29 8.72 21.68
N GLN A 52 14.13 8.23 22.13
CA GLN A 52 13.17 7.50 21.31
C GLN A 52 12.66 8.35 20.14
N SER A 53 12.34 9.62 20.39
CA SER A 53 11.86 10.54 19.36
C SER A 53 12.92 10.78 18.28
N ALA A 54 14.18 11.03 18.66
CA ALA A 54 15.26 11.22 17.71
C ALA A 54 15.57 9.95 16.90
N ALA A 55 15.52 8.77 17.55
CA ALA A 55 15.69 7.49 16.87
C ALA A 55 14.55 7.21 15.88
N LEU A 56 13.32 7.54 16.26
CA LEU A 56 12.14 7.40 15.41
C LEU A 56 12.23 8.32 14.19
N GLU A 57 12.59 9.60 14.36
CA GLU A 57 12.76 10.54 13.24
C GLU A 57 13.79 10.04 12.20
N GLN A 58 14.91 9.49 12.67
CA GLN A 58 15.91 8.90 11.79
C GLN A 58 15.36 7.66 11.06
N LEU A 59 14.66 6.78 11.77
CA LEU A 59 14.03 5.60 11.20
C LEU A 59 13.00 5.98 10.11
N GLU A 60 12.22 7.03 10.33
CA GLU A 60 11.26 7.55 9.35
C GLU A 60 11.91 8.14 8.12
N ALA A 61 13.01 8.88 8.29
CA ALA A 61 13.75 9.43 7.17
C ALA A 61 14.29 8.31 6.26
N ASP A 62 14.82 7.24 6.86
CA ASP A 62 15.36 6.10 6.13
C ASP A 62 14.23 5.31 5.43
N PHE A 63 13.11 5.06 6.13
CA PHE A 63 11.96 4.38 5.54
C PHE A 63 11.32 5.19 4.41
N ALA A 64 11.25 6.52 4.52
CA ALA A 64 10.73 7.37 3.45
C ALA A 64 11.53 7.24 2.14
N ILE A 65 12.84 7.04 2.24
CA ILE A 65 13.71 6.80 1.08
C ILE A 65 13.40 5.43 0.47
N GLU A 66 13.37 4.37 1.28
CA GLU A 66 13.07 3.00 0.83
C GLU A 66 11.68 2.92 0.19
N ARG A 67 10.66 3.47 0.86
CA ARG A 67 9.28 3.52 0.37
C ARG A 67 9.21 4.18 -1.00
N ARG A 68 9.88 5.31 -1.18
CA ARG A 68 9.88 6.03 -2.46
C ARG A 68 10.55 5.23 -3.58
N GLN A 69 11.60 4.48 -3.27
CA GLN A 69 12.24 3.60 -4.26
C GLN A 69 11.28 2.47 -4.70
N LEU A 70 10.58 1.85 -3.74
CA LEU A 70 9.62 0.78 -4.02
C LEU A 70 8.40 1.30 -4.78
N GLU A 71 7.87 2.48 -4.45
CA GLU A 71 6.80 3.16 -5.18
C GLU A 71 7.18 3.44 -6.65
N LEU A 72 8.42 3.88 -6.89
CA LEU A 72 8.93 4.08 -8.25
C LEU A 72 9.05 2.76 -9.02
N SER A 73 9.47 1.68 -8.35
CA SER A 73 9.51 0.34 -8.93
C SER A 73 8.11 -0.12 -9.35
N LEU A 74 7.13 -0.02 -8.45
CA LEU A 74 5.73 -0.35 -8.74
C LEU A 74 5.18 0.46 -9.91
N ARG A 75 5.50 1.77 -9.98
CA ARG A 75 5.11 2.62 -11.11
C ARG A 75 5.73 2.16 -12.43
N ALA A 76 6.99 1.71 -12.41
CA ALA A 76 7.65 1.17 -13.59
C ALA A 76 7.01 -0.14 -14.06
N GLU A 77 6.68 -1.05 -13.15
CA GLU A 77 5.98 -2.30 -13.49
C GLU A 77 4.57 -2.05 -14.04
N ASN A 78 3.84 -1.06 -13.49
CA ASN A 78 2.56 -0.65 -14.07
C ASN A 78 2.69 -0.09 -15.50
N ALA A 79 3.80 0.61 -15.80
CA ALA A 79 4.06 1.07 -17.16
C ALA A 79 4.34 -0.09 -18.12
N GLN A 80 5.05 -1.13 -17.66
CA GLN A 80 5.27 -2.38 -18.41
C GLN A 80 3.94 -3.09 -18.70
N LEU A 81 3.06 -3.18 -17.70
CA LEU A 81 1.72 -3.76 -17.86
C LEU A 81 0.90 -2.99 -18.91
N ALA A 82 0.89 -1.67 -18.84
CA ALA A 82 0.19 -0.84 -19.82
C ALA A 82 0.71 -1.08 -21.25
N ALA A 83 2.03 -1.21 -21.43
CA ALA A 83 2.64 -1.51 -22.72
C ALA A 83 2.25 -2.92 -23.23
N ALA A 84 2.27 -3.94 -22.36
CA ALA A 84 1.87 -5.29 -22.72
C ALA A 84 0.39 -5.38 -23.14
N MET A 85 -0.49 -4.62 -22.46
CA MET A 85 -1.91 -4.54 -22.82
C MET A 85 -2.13 -3.85 -24.17
N ASP A 86 -1.36 -2.81 -24.48
CA ASP A 86 -1.40 -2.11 -25.77
C ASP A 86 -0.82 -2.96 -26.91
N GLU A 87 0.09 -3.89 -26.61
CA GLU A 87 0.63 -4.82 -27.62
C GLU A 87 -0.34 -5.98 -27.87
N GLU A 88 -0.73 -6.71 -26.82
CA GLU A 88 -1.47 -7.96 -26.96
C GLU A 88 -2.98 -7.75 -27.18
N HIS A 89 -3.57 -6.67 -26.66
CA HIS A 89 -5.02 -6.39 -26.70
C HIS A 89 -5.93 -7.51 -26.13
N GLU A 90 -5.33 -8.53 -25.52
CA GLU A 90 -5.98 -9.66 -24.86
C GLU A 90 -5.16 -10.06 -23.63
N TYR A 91 -5.69 -10.98 -22.83
CA TYR A 91 -4.92 -11.58 -21.74
C TYR A 91 -3.94 -12.60 -22.32
N GLY A 92 -2.83 -12.11 -22.86
CA GLY A 92 -1.77 -12.92 -23.43
C GLY A 92 -0.62 -13.19 -22.44
N PRO A 93 0.42 -13.90 -22.90
CA PRO A 93 1.56 -14.24 -22.07
C PRO A 93 2.29 -13.01 -21.49
N GLN A 94 2.41 -11.91 -22.24
CA GLN A 94 3.11 -10.71 -21.75
C GLN A 94 2.29 -9.99 -20.68
N VAL A 95 0.97 -9.86 -20.86
CA VAL A 95 0.09 -9.28 -19.84
C VAL A 95 0.13 -10.11 -18.55
N SER A 96 0.11 -11.44 -18.65
CA SER A 96 0.21 -12.31 -17.46
C SER A 96 1.51 -12.11 -16.69
N VAL A 97 2.66 -12.03 -17.39
CA VAL A 97 3.96 -11.80 -16.75
C VAL A 97 4.03 -10.41 -16.11
N ALA A 98 3.53 -9.38 -16.79
CA ALA A 98 3.54 -8.02 -16.26
C ALA A 98 2.67 -7.89 -14.99
N ILE A 99 1.54 -8.60 -14.92
CA ILE A 99 0.72 -8.69 -13.70
C ILE A 99 1.51 -9.32 -12.55
N ASP A 100 2.23 -10.43 -12.78
CA ASP A 100 3.02 -11.09 -11.75
C ASP A 100 4.14 -10.17 -11.22
N ASN A 101 4.78 -9.39 -12.10
CA ASN A 101 5.79 -8.41 -11.69
C ASN A 101 5.18 -7.27 -10.85
N VAL A 102 4.02 -6.77 -11.25
CA VAL A 102 3.26 -5.76 -10.50
C VAL A 102 2.90 -6.31 -9.10
N HIS A 103 2.46 -7.56 -8.99
CA HIS A 103 2.21 -8.21 -7.70
C HIS A 103 3.48 -8.34 -6.84
N ALA A 104 4.62 -8.70 -7.45
CA ALA A 104 5.89 -8.79 -6.73
C ALA A 104 6.30 -7.42 -6.16
N ALA A 105 6.22 -6.36 -6.97
CA ALA A 105 6.54 -4.99 -6.55
C ALA A 105 5.61 -4.48 -5.44
N MET A 106 4.30 -4.76 -5.54
CA MET A 106 3.35 -4.48 -4.44
C MET A 106 3.71 -5.24 -3.16
N GLY A 107 4.06 -6.53 -3.29
CA GLY A 107 4.46 -7.36 -2.17
C GLY A 107 5.71 -6.84 -1.47
N ASP A 108 6.67 -6.30 -2.20
CA ASP A 108 7.88 -5.72 -1.62
C ASP A 108 7.60 -4.43 -0.85
N LEU A 109 6.72 -3.56 -1.37
CA LEU A 109 6.22 -2.39 -0.64
C LEU A 109 5.52 -2.80 0.66
N GLN A 110 4.64 -3.80 0.61
CA GLN A 110 3.93 -4.30 1.79
C GLN A 110 4.90 -4.87 2.85
N LYS A 111 5.87 -5.70 2.43
CA LYS A 111 6.89 -6.25 3.34
C LYS A 111 7.72 -5.14 3.98
N ALA A 112 8.09 -4.10 3.24
CA ALA A 112 8.84 -2.96 3.77
C ALA A 112 8.03 -2.22 4.84
N THR A 113 6.75 -1.95 4.60
CA THR A 113 5.86 -1.34 5.59
C THR A 113 5.74 -2.19 6.87
N VAL A 114 5.59 -3.52 6.75
CA VAL A 114 5.53 -4.39 7.93
C VAL A 114 6.86 -4.40 8.69
N ARG A 115 8.00 -4.44 7.99
CA ARG A 115 9.33 -4.32 8.64
C ARG A 115 9.46 -3.00 9.38
N HIS A 116 8.99 -1.90 8.79
CA HIS A 116 9.00 -0.58 9.41
C HIS A 116 8.18 -0.54 10.71
N VAL A 117 6.99 -1.14 10.70
CA VAL A 117 6.15 -1.26 11.92
C VAL A 117 6.88 -1.99 13.05
N PHE A 118 7.59 -3.08 12.75
CA PHE A 118 8.41 -3.78 13.75
C PHE A 118 9.64 -2.96 14.19
N ALA A 119 10.28 -2.22 13.28
CA ALA A 119 11.40 -1.36 13.63
C ALA A 119 10.97 -0.23 14.59
N MET A 120 9.80 0.39 14.39
CA MET A 120 9.24 1.34 15.34
C MET A 120 9.00 0.70 16.71
N ARG A 121 8.43 -0.51 16.72
CA ARG A 121 8.16 -1.28 17.94
C ARG A 121 9.42 -1.55 18.77
N ASP A 122 10.56 -1.77 18.12
CA ASP A 122 11.83 -2.09 18.79
C ASP A 122 12.43 -0.89 19.54
N LEU A 123 12.00 0.34 19.25
CA LEU A 123 12.39 1.55 19.97
C LEU A 123 11.64 1.74 21.30
N LEU A 124 10.56 0.99 21.51
CA LEU A 124 9.59 1.21 22.59
C LEU A 124 9.91 0.39 23.84
N THR A 125 9.58 0.95 25.00
CA THR A 125 9.57 0.23 26.28
C THR A 125 8.52 -0.89 26.28
N GLU A 126 8.57 -1.81 27.25
CA GLU A 126 7.60 -2.89 27.34
C GLU A 126 6.14 -2.39 27.47
N GLU A 127 5.92 -1.32 28.25
CA GLU A 127 4.59 -0.71 28.40
C GLU A 127 4.10 -0.04 27.12
N GLN A 128 4.96 0.73 26.45
CA GLN A 128 4.64 1.35 25.16
C GLN A 128 4.37 0.30 24.08
N ARG A 129 5.15 -0.80 24.03
CA ARG A 129 4.93 -1.92 23.09
C ARG A 129 3.56 -2.55 23.28
N ALA A 130 3.09 -2.73 24.51
CA ALA A 130 1.77 -3.28 24.75
C ALA A 130 0.65 -2.37 24.19
N GLN A 131 0.82 -1.05 24.26
CA GLN A 131 -0.12 -0.08 23.67
C GLN A 131 -0.04 -0.09 22.14
N PHE A 132 1.17 -0.08 21.60
CA PHE A 132 1.44 -0.17 20.17
C PHE A 132 0.86 -1.44 19.54
N ASP A 133 1.10 -2.61 20.14
CA ASP A 133 0.64 -3.91 19.63
C ASP A 133 -0.90 -3.96 19.56
N ARG A 134 -1.61 -3.35 20.54
CA ARG A 134 -3.08 -3.20 20.49
C ARG A 134 -3.52 -2.29 19.35
N GLN A 135 -2.87 -1.15 19.16
CA GLN A 135 -3.20 -0.22 18.08
C GLN A 135 -2.96 -0.83 16.70
N VAL A 136 -1.87 -1.57 16.52
CA VAL A 136 -1.58 -2.30 15.29
C VAL A 136 -2.66 -3.34 15.02
N SER A 137 -3.04 -4.12 16.04
CA SER A 137 -4.12 -5.11 15.92
C SER A 137 -5.43 -4.44 15.49
N ALA A 138 -5.85 -3.38 16.18
CA ALA A 138 -7.06 -2.61 15.88
C ALA A 138 -7.05 -2.08 14.43
N SER A 139 -5.91 -1.55 13.98
CA SER A 139 -5.76 -1.01 12.62
C SER A 139 -5.86 -2.10 11.56
N LEU A 140 -5.40 -3.32 11.86
CA LEU A 140 -5.44 -4.46 10.93
C LEU A 140 -6.79 -5.20 10.94
N THR A 141 -7.51 -5.22 12.06
CA THR A 141 -8.79 -5.94 12.19
C THR A 141 -10.01 -5.04 12.00
N GLY A 142 -9.83 -3.71 12.00
CA GLY A 142 -10.93 -2.74 11.91
C GLY A 142 -11.75 -2.64 13.20
N GLU A 143 -11.27 -3.19 14.31
CA GLU A 143 -11.85 -3.01 15.63
C GLU A 143 -11.33 -1.69 16.20
N THR A 144 -12.20 -0.70 16.39
CA THR A 144 -11.82 0.55 17.06
C THR A 144 -11.41 0.22 18.49
N GLY A 145 -10.11 0.32 18.78
CA GLY A 145 -9.60 0.17 20.14
C GLY A 145 -10.25 1.21 21.05
N GLU A 146 -11.02 0.75 22.03
CA GLU A 146 -11.54 1.56 23.13
C GLU A 146 -10.44 1.90 24.15
#